data_AF-A0A221T6D4-F1
#
_entry.id   AF-A0A221T6D4-F1
#
_cell.length_a   1.000
_cell.length_b   1.000
_cell.length_c   1.000
_cell.angle_alpha   90.00
_cell.angle_beta   90.00
_cell.angle_gamma   90.00
#
_symmetry.space_group_name_H-M   'P 1'
#
loop_
_entity.id
_entity.type
_entity.pdbx_description
1 polymer ?
#
loop_
_entity_poly.entity_id
_entity_poly.type
_entity_poly.pdbx_seq_one_letter_code
_entity_poly.pdbx_strand_id
1 'polypeptide(L)'
;MPGAARLGDSCAGHGCFPATPIIEGSGDVIINGKPAARKSDAVLLHACPCPNVPHGVHNRAISAGSGTVIINGKLAARIGDAIGCGGSVAAGSGNVIIGDSPYQSPVKPCAEQSAKSRAPLLALTPMLLPTLMEWASVAELPILDDLLSVAQRKDRYLARAKLATEAATLPGLADAAKRLAFNNDSILRAEAAQYVYSVDEFRRGVLDKLPKAPVGLDILDTGAIPGLKNANMTDMKTGFGSALFKSAINGETMLTYRGTNNAVTGAKDWLTNAAQGMGLESAQYNQAMDLAKLVKRAVSPPPVIVGHSLGGGLASAGVGVTGLPGYTFNAAGLHTNTVARVGGADLAKTASLIKTQAVDGEVLTMAQTYGKALIPGLLSGAGALIGGTAGAVLGGVIGVAKLLEGGLPKASGDMMALPAIGGSPIARHGMDQVIAGIESQKKEDIGKITNTFRGI
;
A
#
# COMPACT_ATOMS: atom_id res chain seq x y z
N MET A 1 29.88 0.70 12.59
CA MET A 1 28.78 0.00 13.30
C MET A 1 27.84 -0.59 12.25
N PRO A 2 27.37 -1.84 12.38
CA PRO A 2 26.57 -2.50 11.35
C PRO A 2 25.11 -2.01 11.32
N GLY A 3 24.50 -2.11 10.14
CA GLY A 3 23.07 -1.81 9.96
C GLY A 3 22.18 -2.82 10.69
N ALA A 4 21.05 -2.36 11.21
CA ALA A 4 20.07 -3.20 11.89
C ALA A 4 19.39 -4.18 10.93
N ALA A 5 19.28 -5.45 11.31
CA ALA A 5 18.59 -6.48 10.53
C ALA A 5 17.07 -6.38 10.72
N ARG A 6 16.30 -6.71 9.67
CA ARG A 6 14.84 -6.60 9.68
C ARG A 6 14.18 -7.78 8.99
N LEU A 7 12.89 -7.96 9.25
CA LEU A 7 12.06 -8.93 8.52
C LEU A 7 12.19 -8.76 7.00
N GLY A 8 12.44 -9.86 6.31
CA GLY A 8 12.63 -9.89 4.85
C GLY A 8 14.06 -9.54 4.39
N ASP A 9 14.96 -9.09 5.26
CA ASP A 9 16.36 -8.91 4.89
C ASP A 9 17.03 -10.28 4.68
N SER A 10 17.93 -10.37 3.70
CA SER A 10 18.51 -11.64 3.27
C SER A 10 19.59 -12.16 4.23
N CYS A 11 19.59 -13.47 4.47
CA CYS A 11 20.66 -14.18 5.15
C CYS A 11 21.45 -15.03 4.13
N ALA A 12 22.77 -14.85 4.12
CA ALA A 12 23.68 -15.56 3.21
C ALA A 12 23.49 -17.07 3.30
N GLY A 13 23.60 -17.76 2.18
CA GLY A 13 23.63 -19.23 2.12
C GLY A 13 24.92 -19.81 2.73
N HIS A 14 25.03 -21.13 2.71
CA HIS A 14 26.27 -21.84 3.06
C HIS A 14 26.35 -23.15 2.26
N GLY A 15 27.55 -23.51 1.80
CA GLY A 15 27.74 -24.65 0.90
C GLY A 15 26.85 -24.54 -0.35
N CYS A 16 26.06 -25.59 -0.62
CA CYS A 16 25.07 -25.62 -1.70
C CYS A 16 23.70 -25.02 -1.32
N PHE A 17 23.50 -24.62 -0.06
CA PHE A 17 22.21 -24.13 0.40
C PHE A 17 22.05 -22.64 0.08
N PRO A 18 20.98 -22.21 -0.62
CA PRO A 18 20.82 -20.85 -1.10
C PRO A 18 20.54 -19.85 0.03
N ALA A 19 20.73 -18.55 -0.27
CA ALA A 19 20.32 -17.48 0.63
C ALA A 19 18.79 -17.45 0.78
N THR A 20 18.31 -17.09 1.97
CA THR A 20 16.88 -16.99 2.28
C THR A 20 16.62 -15.83 3.25
N PRO A 21 15.42 -15.23 3.26
CA PRO A 21 15.12 -14.06 4.06
C PRO A 21 14.81 -14.40 5.53
N ILE A 22 14.98 -13.41 6.41
CA ILE A 22 14.42 -13.42 7.77
C ILE A 22 12.88 -13.40 7.68
N ILE A 23 12.20 -14.26 8.46
CA ILE A 23 10.72 -14.41 8.43
C ILE A 23 10.03 -14.14 9.76
N GLU A 24 10.80 -13.84 10.80
CA GLU A 24 10.29 -13.42 12.11
C GLU A 24 10.99 -12.13 12.55
N GLY A 25 10.30 -11.31 13.33
CA GLY A 25 10.83 -10.07 13.86
C GLY A 25 10.01 -9.59 15.07
N SER A 26 10.36 -8.42 15.57
CA SER A 26 9.62 -7.74 16.64
C SER A 26 8.17 -7.41 16.26
N GLY A 27 7.25 -7.53 17.22
CA GLY A 27 5.85 -7.18 17.01
C GLY A 27 5.55 -5.67 17.05
N ASP A 28 6.46 -4.88 17.64
CA ASP A 28 6.24 -3.48 17.99
C ASP A 28 7.45 -2.56 17.73
N VAL A 29 8.65 -3.10 17.57
CA VAL A 29 9.86 -2.34 17.21
C VAL A 29 10.11 -2.46 15.71
N ILE A 30 9.90 -1.33 15.02
CA ILE A 30 9.97 -1.23 13.57
C ILE A 30 11.20 -0.41 13.16
N ILE A 31 11.97 -0.92 12.20
CA ILE A 31 13.13 -0.26 11.64
C ILE A 31 12.90 -0.14 10.13
N ASN A 32 12.87 1.09 9.60
CA ASN A 32 12.61 1.36 8.17
C ASN A 32 11.37 0.64 7.64
N GLY A 33 10.27 0.69 8.39
CA GLY A 33 8.99 0.07 8.01
C GLY A 33 8.94 -1.45 8.10
N LYS A 34 10.00 -2.12 8.58
CA LYS A 34 10.05 -3.58 8.76
C LYS A 34 10.28 -3.93 10.23
N PRO A 35 9.65 -4.99 10.77
CA PRO A 35 9.98 -5.53 12.10
C PRO A 35 11.48 -5.71 12.31
N ALA A 36 12.01 -5.21 13.43
CA ALA A 36 13.39 -5.40 13.81
C ALA A 36 13.65 -6.89 14.07
N ALA A 37 14.66 -7.45 13.41
CA ALA A 37 15.05 -8.83 13.66
C ALA A 37 15.90 -8.92 14.94
N ARG A 38 15.77 -10.04 15.65
CA ARG A 38 16.41 -10.28 16.94
C ARG A 38 17.05 -11.65 16.96
N LYS A 39 17.95 -11.89 17.91
CA LYS A 39 18.49 -13.22 18.19
C LYS A 39 17.34 -14.22 18.40
N SER A 40 17.48 -15.39 17.79
CA SER A 40 16.52 -16.49 17.74
C SER A 40 15.30 -16.28 16.84
N ASP A 41 15.14 -15.14 16.18
CA ASP A 41 14.07 -14.98 15.18
C ASP A 41 14.36 -15.88 13.95
N ALA A 42 13.30 -16.51 13.43
CA ALA A 42 13.38 -17.46 12.33
C ALA A 42 13.82 -16.84 10.99
N VAL A 43 14.59 -17.63 10.24
CA VAL A 43 14.98 -17.39 8.85
C VAL A 43 14.38 -18.50 8.01
N LEU A 44 13.87 -18.17 6.82
CA LEU A 44 13.20 -19.14 5.96
C LEU A 44 14.11 -20.34 5.71
N LEU A 45 13.59 -21.56 5.91
CA LEU A 45 14.30 -22.80 5.66
C LEU A 45 14.86 -22.84 4.23
N HIS A 46 15.89 -23.65 4.01
CA HIS A 46 16.43 -23.86 2.67
C HIS A 46 16.79 -25.31 2.40
N ALA A 47 16.80 -25.67 1.12
CA ALA A 47 17.15 -26.98 0.61
C ALA A 47 18.36 -26.87 -0.31
N CYS A 48 19.24 -27.86 -0.27
CA CYS A 48 20.35 -27.96 -1.21
C CYS A 48 19.82 -28.52 -2.55
N PRO A 49 20.06 -27.85 -3.70
CA PRO A 49 19.53 -28.24 -5.00
C PRO A 49 20.40 -29.30 -5.72
N CYS A 50 21.29 -30.01 -5.03
CA CYS A 50 22.20 -30.98 -5.65
C CYS A 50 21.43 -32.23 -6.11
N PRO A 51 21.61 -32.67 -7.37
CA PRO A 51 20.86 -33.80 -7.94
C PRO A 51 21.30 -35.18 -7.43
N ASN A 52 22.55 -35.32 -6.95
CA ASN A 52 23.17 -36.63 -6.71
C ASN A 52 23.47 -36.94 -5.24
N VAL A 53 23.20 -36.02 -4.30
CA VAL A 53 23.40 -36.25 -2.86
C VAL A 53 22.37 -35.44 -2.06
N PRO A 54 21.45 -36.06 -1.31
CA PRO A 54 20.47 -35.32 -0.54
C PRO A 54 21.11 -34.76 0.74
N HIS A 55 21.54 -33.51 0.71
CA HIS A 55 21.95 -32.78 1.91
C HIS A 55 20.74 -32.30 2.75
N GLY A 56 19.52 -32.56 2.27
CA GLY A 56 18.29 -32.37 3.02
C GLY A 56 17.76 -30.93 3.04
N VAL A 57 16.81 -30.72 3.95
CA VAL A 57 16.19 -29.43 4.27
C VAL A 57 16.36 -29.22 5.77
N HIS A 58 16.76 -28.03 6.18
CA HIS A 58 16.85 -27.68 7.60
C HIS A 58 16.39 -26.26 7.87
N ASN A 59 15.99 -26.03 9.11
CA ASN A 59 15.54 -24.73 9.61
C ASN A 59 16.72 -23.79 9.85
N ARG A 60 16.45 -22.49 9.78
CA ARG A 60 17.44 -21.43 10.00
C ARG A 60 16.92 -20.46 11.06
N ALA A 61 17.80 -19.96 11.91
CA ALA A 61 17.48 -18.93 12.90
C ALA A 61 18.71 -18.07 13.18
N ILE A 62 18.49 -16.80 13.54
CA ILE A 62 19.57 -15.89 13.91
C ILE A 62 20.18 -16.35 15.24
N SER A 63 21.50 -16.58 15.30
CA SER A 63 22.19 -17.11 16.49
C SER A 63 22.99 -16.06 17.26
N ALA A 64 23.27 -14.90 16.66
CA ALA A 64 23.98 -13.78 17.29
C ALA A 64 23.16 -12.47 17.28
N GLY A 65 23.60 -11.47 18.04
CA GLY A 65 22.97 -10.15 18.16
C GLY A 65 23.88 -9.15 18.87
N SER A 66 23.42 -7.91 19.02
CA SER A 66 24.13 -6.86 19.78
C SER A 66 24.34 -7.22 21.24
N GLY A 67 25.46 -6.79 21.82
CA GLY A 67 25.75 -6.92 23.26
C GLY A 67 25.08 -5.85 24.12
N THR A 68 24.60 -4.76 23.53
CA THR A 68 24.09 -3.59 24.28
C THR A 68 22.65 -3.21 23.92
N VAL A 69 22.18 -3.57 22.73
CA VAL A 69 20.83 -3.21 22.26
C VAL A 69 19.90 -4.41 22.33
N ILE A 70 18.84 -4.27 23.13
CA ILE A 70 17.85 -5.31 23.42
C ILE A 70 16.49 -4.83 22.89
N ILE A 71 15.81 -5.69 22.12
CA ILE A 71 14.48 -5.44 21.54
C ILE A 71 13.56 -6.56 22.01
N ASN A 72 12.47 -6.21 22.72
CA ASN A 72 11.54 -7.16 23.37
C ASN A 72 12.24 -8.29 24.15
N GLY A 73 13.30 -7.96 24.90
CA GLY A 73 14.04 -8.94 25.71
C GLY A 73 14.99 -9.86 24.93
N LYS A 74 15.07 -9.74 23.59
CA LYS A 74 16.05 -10.44 22.75
C LYS A 74 17.11 -9.46 22.23
N LEU A 75 18.34 -9.94 22.01
CA LEU A 75 19.41 -9.11 21.45
C LEU A 75 19.05 -8.68 20.02
N ALA A 76 19.23 -7.40 19.67
CA ALA A 76 18.93 -6.91 18.34
C ALA A 76 19.89 -7.50 17.29
N ALA A 77 19.37 -7.99 16.15
CA ALA A 77 20.17 -8.55 15.08
C ALA A 77 20.63 -7.46 14.09
N ARG A 78 21.79 -7.70 13.46
CA ARG A 78 22.54 -6.74 12.65
C ARG A 78 23.15 -7.43 11.44
N ILE A 79 23.53 -6.65 10.44
CA ILE A 79 24.37 -7.14 9.33
C ILE A 79 25.63 -7.78 9.91
N GLY A 80 25.91 -9.01 9.50
CA GLY A 80 27.06 -9.80 9.96
C GLY A 80 26.76 -10.76 11.12
N ASP A 81 25.61 -10.65 11.79
CA ASP A 81 25.26 -11.59 12.87
C ASP A 81 25.02 -13.00 12.30
N ALA A 82 25.50 -14.02 13.03
CA ALA A 82 25.52 -15.40 12.58
C ALA A 82 24.12 -16.04 12.50
N ILE A 83 23.97 -17.02 11.60
CA ILE A 83 22.80 -17.91 11.50
C ILE A 83 23.20 -19.30 12.01
N GLY A 84 22.33 -19.93 12.82
CA GLY A 84 22.65 -21.17 13.54
C GLY A 84 23.09 -22.35 12.68
N CYS A 85 22.61 -22.45 11.43
CA CYS A 85 23.00 -23.52 10.49
C CYS A 85 24.24 -23.18 9.65
N GLY A 86 24.74 -21.95 9.72
CA GLY A 86 25.76 -21.41 8.81
C GLY A 86 25.28 -20.18 8.03
N GLY A 87 26.25 -19.35 7.64
CA GLY A 87 26.04 -18.04 7.02
C GLY A 87 25.80 -16.93 8.05
N SER A 88 25.48 -15.73 7.56
CA SER A 88 25.23 -14.54 8.37
C SER A 88 24.10 -13.70 7.75
N VAL A 89 23.57 -12.76 8.54
CA VAL A 89 22.69 -11.71 8.01
C VAL A 89 23.48 -10.86 7.00
N ALA A 90 23.01 -10.85 5.74
CA ALA A 90 23.70 -10.24 4.62
C ALA A 90 23.16 -8.86 4.23
N ALA A 91 21.92 -8.53 4.63
CA ALA A 91 21.29 -7.24 4.37
C ALA A 91 20.68 -6.66 5.66
N GLY A 92 20.52 -5.34 5.68
CA GLY A 92 19.99 -4.61 6.83
C GLY A 92 19.61 -3.19 6.46
N SER A 93 19.28 -2.39 7.46
CA SER A 93 19.00 -0.95 7.32
C SER A 93 20.23 -0.18 6.85
N GLY A 94 20.04 0.75 5.91
CA GLY A 94 21.10 1.64 5.42
C GLY A 94 21.35 2.88 6.30
N ASN A 95 20.47 3.17 7.26
CA ASN A 95 20.51 4.38 8.07
C ASN A 95 20.16 4.18 9.56
N VAL A 96 19.77 2.96 9.96
CA VAL A 96 19.61 2.58 11.37
C VAL A 96 20.72 1.62 11.72
N ILE A 97 21.57 2.07 12.63
CA ILE A 97 22.84 1.45 12.92
C ILE A 97 22.82 1.00 14.37
N ILE A 98 23.14 -0.28 14.62
CA ILE A 98 23.16 -0.87 15.96
C ILE A 98 24.60 -1.28 16.26
N GLY A 99 25.17 -0.75 17.34
CA GLY A 99 26.56 -0.99 17.71
C GLY A 99 26.73 -1.23 19.20
N ASP A 100 27.80 -1.93 19.54
CA ASP A 100 28.14 -2.25 20.93
C ASP A 100 29.03 -1.17 21.58
N SER A 101 29.40 -0.13 20.81
CA SER A 101 30.19 1.01 21.27
C SER A 101 29.32 2.28 21.28
N PRO A 102 29.17 2.99 22.41
CA PRO A 102 28.39 4.22 22.47
C PRO A 102 28.99 5.31 21.57
N TYR A 103 28.13 6.00 20.81
CA TYR A 103 28.52 7.21 20.10
C TYR A 103 28.81 8.34 21.11
N GLN A 104 30.05 8.85 21.13
CA GLN A 104 30.44 10.00 21.94
C GLN A 104 30.13 11.27 21.14
N SER A 105 29.05 11.98 21.49
CA SER A 105 28.78 13.29 20.88
C SER A 105 29.86 14.29 21.31
N PRO A 106 30.39 15.14 20.41
CA PRO A 106 31.24 16.25 20.82
C PRO A 106 30.40 17.22 21.66
N VAL A 107 30.61 17.23 22.99
CA VAL A 107 29.88 18.12 23.89
C VAL A 107 30.50 19.52 23.75
N LYS A 108 29.74 20.49 23.24
CA LYS A 108 30.11 21.91 23.32
C LYS A 108 29.90 22.40 24.76
N PRO A 109 30.74 23.32 25.30
CA PRO A 109 30.67 23.76 26.70
C PRO A 109 29.28 24.23 27.15
N CYS A 110 28.48 24.77 26.23
CA CYS A 110 27.13 25.25 26.51
C CYS A 110 26.12 24.13 26.85
N ALA A 111 26.40 22.87 26.52
CA ALA A 111 25.50 21.75 26.80
C ALA A 111 25.99 20.86 27.95
N GLU A 112 27.20 21.11 28.48
CA GLU A 112 27.84 20.24 29.46
C GLU A 112 27.09 20.22 30.80
N GLN A 113 26.58 21.37 31.25
CA GLN A 113 25.82 21.48 32.50
C GLN A 113 24.45 20.79 32.41
N SER A 114 23.75 20.92 31.29
CA SER A 114 22.43 20.30 31.08
C SER A 114 22.52 18.79 30.88
N ALA A 115 23.55 18.32 30.16
CA ALA A 115 23.82 16.90 29.98
C ALA A 115 24.23 16.22 31.31
N LYS A 116 25.01 16.90 32.16
CA LYS A 116 25.40 16.39 33.48
C LYS A 116 24.26 16.39 34.50
N SER A 117 23.34 17.36 34.43
CA SER A 117 22.27 17.52 35.42
C SER A 117 20.94 16.85 35.06
N ARG A 118 20.79 16.28 33.85
CA ARG A 118 19.52 15.66 33.36
C ARG A 118 18.30 16.59 33.49
N ALA A 119 18.49 17.90 33.42
CA ALA A 119 17.40 18.86 33.51
C ALA A 119 16.55 18.86 32.21
N PRO A 120 15.20 18.83 32.29
CA PRO A 120 14.34 18.93 31.12
C PRO A 120 14.42 20.35 30.53
N LEU A 121 14.70 20.44 29.23
CA LEU A 121 14.70 21.68 28.44
C LEU A 121 13.27 22.23 28.32
N LEU A 122 12.87 23.07 29.27
CA LEU A 122 11.60 23.79 29.27
C LEU A 122 11.87 25.27 29.54
N ALA A 123 12.29 25.98 28.50
CA ALA A 123 12.16 27.42 28.36
C ALA A 123 12.52 27.77 26.92
N LEU A 124 11.61 28.42 26.19
CA LEU A 124 11.86 29.58 25.32
C LEU A 124 10.62 29.86 24.44
N THR A 125 9.81 30.81 24.89
CA THR A 125 9.21 31.89 24.10
C THR A 125 9.21 33.13 25.02
N PRO A 126 9.27 34.40 24.55
CA PRO A 126 8.81 34.91 23.25
C PRO A 126 9.72 35.97 22.55
N MET A 127 9.46 36.28 21.27
CA MET A 127 9.27 37.65 20.73
C MET A 127 9.18 37.67 19.19
N LEU A 128 8.09 38.29 18.71
CA LEU A 128 7.83 38.85 17.36
C LEU A 128 8.96 39.82 16.95
N LEU A 129 9.54 39.87 15.74
CA LEU A 129 9.08 40.16 14.35
C LEU A 129 10.39 40.29 13.48
N PRO A 130 10.36 40.59 12.16
CA PRO A 130 10.02 39.78 10.99
C PRO A 130 11.21 39.62 10.00
N THR A 131 10.96 38.95 8.87
CA THR A 131 11.79 38.93 7.64
C THR A 131 13.20 38.34 7.74
N LEU A 132 13.34 37.06 7.37
CA LEU A 132 14.24 36.57 6.32
C LEU A 132 14.08 35.05 6.17
N MET A 133 13.38 34.64 5.10
CA MET A 133 13.55 33.40 4.34
C MET A 133 13.90 32.11 5.11
N GLU A 134 12.85 31.34 5.45
CA GLU A 134 12.96 30.00 6.04
C GLU A 134 12.17 28.98 5.20
N TRP A 135 12.68 28.65 4.00
CA TRP A 135 12.18 27.56 3.15
C TRP A 135 13.17 26.37 3.13
N ALA A 136 13.77 26.04 4.27
CA ALA A 136 14.88 25.09 4.31
C ALA A 136 14.98 24.22 5.58
N SER A 137 13.88 23.98 6.30
CA SER A 137 13.80 22.82 7.20
C SER A 137 12.97 21.74 6.53
N VAL A 138 13.52 20.53 6.44
CA VAL A 138 12.69 19.32 6.26
C VAL A 138 12.00 19.11 7.61
N ALA A 139 11.00 19.93 7.87
CA ALA A 139 10.05 19.64 8.93
C ALA A 139 9.48 18.26 8.60
N GLU A 140 9.61 17.32 9.53
CA GLU A 140 8.65 16.23 9.60
C GLU A 140 7.28 16.88 9.73
N LEU A 141 6.62 17.06 8.57
CA LEU A 141 5.25 17.51 8.55
C LEU A 141 4.49 16.43 9.32
N PRO A 142 3.77 16.79 10.40
CA PRO A 142 2.67 15.97 10.86
C PRO A 142 1.75 15.71 9.66
N ILE A 143 0.92 14.67 9.71
CA ILE A 143 -0.17 14.49 8.74
C ILE A 143 -1.11 15.69 8.92
N LEU A 144 -0.82 16.79 8.23
CA LEU A 144 -1.46 18.09 8.43
C LEU A 144 -2.65 18.26 7.49
N ASP A 145 -3.00 17.26 6.69
CA ASP A 145 -4.03 17.41 5.65
C ASP A 145 -5.44 17.60 6.23
N ASP A 146 -5.72 17.12 7.46
CA ASP A 146 -7.00 17.37 8.14
C ASP A 146 -7.18 18.81 8.65
N LEU A 147 -6.09 19.58 8.73
CA LEU A 147 -6.06 20.97 9.18
C LEU A 147 -5.89 21.97 8.02
N LEU A 148 -5.62 21.51 6.80
CA LEU A 148 -5.48 22.39 5.65
C LEU A 148 -6.85 22.85 5.15
N SER A 149 -6.94 24.12 4.78
CA SER A 149 -8.02 24.60 3.92
C SER A 149 -7.87 24.06 2.50
N VAL A 150 -8.98 24.05 1.74
CA VAL A 150 -8.97 23.68 0.31
C VAL A 150 -7.95 24.52 -0.47
N ALA A 151 -7.84 25.82 -0.15
CA ALA A 151 -6.88 26.71 -0.78
C ALA A 151 -5.43 26.27 -0.53
N GLN A 152 -5.04 26.03 0.73
CA GLN A 152 -3.68 25.59 1.06
C GLN A 152 -3.36 24.21 0.45
N ARG A 153 -4.34 23.30 0.42
CA ARG A 153 -4.17 21.99 -0.21
C ARG A 153 -3.96 22.12 -1.72
N LYS A 154 -4.69 23.03 -2.37
CA LYS A 154 -4.53 23.37 -3.79
C LYS A 154 -3.18 24.00 -4.09
N ASP A 155 -2.68 24.90 -3.25
CA ASP A 155 -1.35 25.49 -3.42
C ASP A 155 -0.24 24.44 -3.36
N ARG A 156 -0.33 23.49 -2.40
CA ARG A 156 0.62 22.36 -2.31
C ARG A 156 0.53 21.44 -3.53
N TYR A 157 -0.67 21.20 -4.04
CA TYR A 157 -0.87 20.43 -5.28
C TYR A 157 -0.19 21.13 -6.48
N LEU A 158 -0.44 22.43 -6.66
CA LEU A 158 0.14 23.22 -7.76
C LEU A 158 1.67 23.31 -7.66
N ALA A 159 2.21 23.49 -6.45
CA ALA A 159 3.65 23.52 -6.22
C ALA A 159 4.32 22.20 -6.64
N ARG A 160 3.72 21.04 -6.31
CA ARG A 160 4.23 19.72 -6.72
C ARG A 160 4.10 19.50 -8.22
N ALA A 161 2.99 19.93 -8.83
CA ALA A 161 2.80 19.83 -10.29
C ALA A 161 3.86 20.65 -11.05
N LYS A 162 4.15 21.87 -10.57
CA LYS A 162 5.23 22.71 -11.11
C LYS A 162 6.59 22.05 -10.94
N LEU A 163 6.90 21.55 -9.73
CA LEU A 163 8.16 20.86 -9.44
C LEU A 163 8.39 19.65 -10.36
N ALA A 164 7.34 18.84 -10.57
CA ALA A 164 7.40 17.71 -11.49
C ALA A 164 7.63 18.15 -12.94
N THR A 165 6.98 19.23 -13.38
CA THR A 165 7.14 19.76 -14.74
C THR A 165 8.57 20.23 -15.00
N GLU A 166 9.15 20.98 -14.06
CA GLU A 166 10.54 21.47 -14.16
C GLU A 166 11.56 20.33 -14.13
N ALA A 167 11.31 19.32 -13.28
CA ALA A 167 12.18 18.15 -13.18
C ALA A 167 12.12 17.22 -14.39
N ALA A 168 11.01 17.20 -15.14
CA ALA A 168 10.83 16.31 -16.28
C ALA A 168 11.85 16.55 -17.42
N THR A 169 12.35 17.78 -17.54
CA THR A 169 13.34 18.16 -18.56
C THR A 169 14.78 17.93 -18.14
N LEU A 170 15.03 17.50 -16.90
CA LEU A 170 16.38 17.36 -16.36
C LEU A 170 16.92 15.93 -16.44
N PRO A 171 18.21 15.74 -16.82
CA PRO A 171 18.84 14.42 -16.85
C PRO A 171 18.77 13.73 -15.47
N GLY A 172 18.36 12.46 -15.45
CA GLY A 172 18.29 11.65 -14.23
C GLY A 172 17.06 11.90 -13.33
N LEU A 173 16.21 12.87 -13.66
CA LEU A 173 15.00 13.21 -12.90
C LEU A 173 13.68 12.87 -13.59
N ALA A 174 13.67 12.54 -14.88
CA ALA A 174 12.45 12.28 -15.66
C ALA A 174 11.51 11.25 -15.00
N ASP A 175 12.04 10.15 -14.47
CA ASP A 175 11.23 9.12 -13.81
C ASP A 175 10.61 9.60 -12.50
N ALA A 176 11.37 10.32 -11.69
CA ALA A 176 10.91 10.90 -10.43
C ALA A 176 9.86 12.00 -10.67
N ALA A 177 10.08 12.83 -11.69
CA ALA A 177 9.14 13.84 -12.16
C ALA A 177 7.80 13.21 -12.60
N LYS A 178 7.87 12.18 -13.46
CA LYS A 178 6.69 11.46 -13.94
C LYS A 178 5.92 10.80 -12.79
N ARG A 179 6.63 10.16 -11.86
CA ARG A 179 6.02 9.51 -10.70
C ARG A 179 5.43 10.52 -9.72
N LEU A 180 6.09 11.64 -9.47
CA LEU A 180 5.57 12.73 -8.65
C LEU A 180 4.30 13.32 -9.25
N ALA A 181 4.30 13.67 -10.55
CA ALA A 181 3.12 14.18 -11.23
C ALA A 181 1.94 13.21 -11.12
N PHE A 182 2.19 11.92 -11.41
CA PHE A 182 1.18 10.88 -11.31
C PHE A 182 0.62 10.72 -9.88
N ASN A 183 1.49 10.62 -8.88
CA ASN A 183 1.08 10.45 -7.49
C ASN A 183 0.41 11.71 -6.90
N ASN A 184 0.71 12.90 -7.43
CA ASN A 184 0.06 14.14 -7.04
C ASN A 184 -1.43 14.17 -7.41
N ASP A 185 -1.83 13.51 -8.51
CA ASP A 185 -3.23 13.24 -8.83
C ASP A 185 -3.76 11.99 -8.12
N SER A 186 -2.95 10.93 -8.08
CA SER A 186 -3.39 9.62 -7.59
C SER A 186 -3.80 9.64 -6.11
N ILE A 187 -3.20 10.51 -5.29
CA ILE A 187 -3.61 10.68 -3.89
C ILE A 187 -5.09 11.07 -3.76
N LEU A 188 -5.59 11.96 -4.63
CA LEU A 188 -6.99 12.41 -4.60
C LEU A 188 -7.95 11.27 -4.96
N ARG A 189 -7.52 10.43 -5.90
CA ARG A 189 -8.26 9.23 -6.33
C ARG A 189 -8.23 8.15 -5.25
N ALA A 190 -7.09 7.95 -4.58
CA ALA A 190 -6.95 7.01 -3.47
C ALA A 190 -7.84 7.42 -2.29
N GLU A 191 -7.91 8.70 -1.96
CA GLU A 191 -8.83 9.23 -0.95
C GLU A 191 -10.30 8.99 -1.32
N ALA A 192 -10.67 9.19 -2.58
CA ALA A 192 -12.01 8.84 -3.05
C ALA A 192 -12.29 7.33 -2.91
N ALA A 193 -11.31 6.49 -3.28
CA ALA A 193 -11.39 5.03 -3.15
C ALA A 193 -11.46 4.56 -1.69
N GLN A 194 -10.89 5.31 -0.74
CA GLN A 194 -11.04 5.04 0.69
C GLN A 194 -12.40 5.53 1.20
N TYR A 195 -12.79 6.75 0.86
CA TYR A 195 -13.97 7.40 1.44
C TYR A 195 -15.29 6.80 0.93
N VAL A 196 -15.31 6.17 -0.26
CA VAL A 196 -16.49 5.45 -0.77
C VAL A 196 -16.98 4.35 0.20
N TYR A 197 -16.11 3.79 1.03
CA TYR A 197 -16.49 2.81 2.05
C TYR A 197 -17.40 3.44 3.10
N SER A 198 -17.00 4.58 3.68
CA SER A 198 -17.82 5.29 4.67
C SER A 198 -19.13 5.82 4.06
N VAL A 199 -19.12 6.23 2.79
CA VAL A 199 -20.35 6.62 2.08
C VAL A 199 -21.32 5.45 1.94
N ASP A 200 -20.83 4.27 1.54
CA ASP A 200 -21.65 3.07 1.42
C ASP A 200 -22.17 2.59 2.78
N GLU A 201 -21.33 2.61 3.82
CA GLU A 201 -21.71 2.27 5.20
C GLU A 201 -22.81 3.18 5.74
N PHE A 202 -22.68 4.49 5.53
CA PHE A 202 -23.70 5.46 5.91
C PHE A 202 -25.02 5.22 5.17
N ARG A 203 -24.98 4.99 3.84
CA ARG A 203 -26.19 4.68 3.05
C ARG A 203 -26.85 3.37 3.44
N ARG A 204 -26.09 2.42 4.00
CA ARG A 204 -26.59 1.15 4.53
C ARG A 204 -27.08 1.24 5.98
N GLY A 205 -26.93 2.38 6.63
CA GLY A 205 -27.28 2.56 8.05
C GLY A 205 -26.33 1.88 9.02
N VAL A 206 -25.11 1.54 8.60
CA VAL A 206 -24.06 1.00 9.49
C VAL A 206 -23.41 2.13 10.29
N LEU A 207 -23.30 3.31 9.69
CA LEU A 207 -22.86 4.53 10.36
C LEU A 207 -24.05 5.46 10.57
N ASP A 208 -24.22 5.95 11.81
CA ASP A 208 -25.26 6.95 12.13
C ASP A 208 -24.99 8.31 11.49
N LYS A 209 -23.71 8.61 11.25
CA LYS A 209 -23.25 9.87 10.66
C LYS A 209 -22.13 9.61 9.67
N LEU A 210 -22.23 10.24 8.51
CA LEU A 210 -21.17 10.23 7.52
C LEU A 210 -19.93 10.95 8.09
N PRO A 211 -18.75 10.30 8.15
CA PRO A 211 -17.50 10.93 8.56
C PRO A 211 -17.15 12.11 7.66
N LYS A 212 -16.36 13.05 8.17
CA LYS A 212 -15.89 14.20 7.38
C LYS A 212 -15.11 13.71 6.17
N ALA A 213 -15.42 14.26 4.99
CA ALA A 213 -14.69 13.95 3.77
C ALA A 213 -13.25 14.51 3.82
N PRO A 214 -12.30 13.89 3.10
CA PRO A 214 -10.99 14.48 2.83
C PRO A 214 -11.11 15.91 2.29
N VAL A 215 -10.19 16.80 2.68
CA VAL A 215 -10.27 18.23 2.35
C VAL A 215 -10.33 18.44 0.83
N GLY A 216 -11.43 19.02 0.34
CA GLY A 216 -11.63 19.28 -1.09
C GLY A 216 -12.08 18.07 -1.89
N LEU A 217 -12.56 17.00 -1.25
CA LEU A 217 -13.30 15.92 -1.89
C LEU A 217 -14.79 16.07 -1.59
N ASP A 218 -15.57 16.41 -2.60
CA ASP A 218 -17.01 16.62 -2.48
C ASP A 218 -17.77 15.40 -3.03
N ILE A 219 -18.80 14.93 -2.31
CA ILE A 219 -19.76 13.96 -2.84
C ILE A 219 -20.75 14.71 -3.71
N LEU A 220 -20.90 14.28 -4.96
CA LEU A 220 -21.92 14.83 -5.84
C LEU A 220 -23.28 14.18 -5.57
N ASP A 221 -24.32 15.00 -5.41
CA ASP A 221 -25.70 14.54 -5.36
C ASP A 221 -26.18 14.16 -6.76
N THR A 222 -26.31 12.85 -7.00
CA THR A 222 -26.80 12.31 -8.28
C THR A 222 -28.26 12.68 -8.54
N GLY A 223 -29.05 12.98 -7.49
CA GLY A 223 -30.42 13.47 -7.59
C GLY A 223 -30.53 14.81 -8.33
N ALA A 224 -29.50 15.64 -8.19
CA ALA A 224 -29.39 16.95 -8.82
C ALA A 224 -28.80 16.91 -10.25
N ILE A 225 -28.29 15.76 -10.70
CA ILE A 225 -27.67 15.61 -12.02
C ILE A 225 -28.70 15.04 -13.01
N PRO A 226 -29.04 15.79 -14.10
CA PRO A 226 -29.91 15.28 -15.15
C PRO A 226 -29.40 13.95 -15.72
N GLY A 227 -30.26 12.93 -15.77
CA GLY A 227 -29.90 11.59 -16.22
C GLY A 227 -29.37 10.65 -15.14
N LEU A 228 -29.08 11.15 -13.92
CA LEU A 228 -28.66 10.32 -12.77
C LEU A 228 -29.65 10.34 -11.60
N LYS A 229 -30.79 11.02 -11.73
CA LYS A 229 -31.79 11.15 -10.65
C LYS A 229 -32.22 9.81 -10.03
N ASN A 230 -32.36 8.77 -10.86
CA ASN A 230 -32.75 7.42 -10.45
C ASN A 230 -31.58 6.42 -10.50
N ALA A 231 -30.33 6.92 -10.59
CA ALA A 231 -29.16 6.05 -10.62
C ALA A 231 -29.02 5.34 -9.28
N ASN A 232 -28.97 4.00 -9.32
CA ASN A 232 -28.76 3.22 -8.13
C ASN A 232 -27.27 3.20 -7.78
N MET A 233 -26.90 3.89 -6.71
CA MET A 233 -25.50 4.00 -6.26
C MET A 233 -25.12 2.89 -5.26
N THR A 234 -26.10 2.28 -4.59
CA THR A 234 -25.89 1.26 -3.54
C THR A 234 -27.02 0.23 -3.59
N ASP A 235 -26.68 -1.06 -3.70
CA ASP A 235 -27.64 -2.16 -3.67
C ASP A 235 -27.35 -3.11 -2.50
N MET A 236 -28.34 -3.29 -1.63
CA MET A 236 -28.22 -4.16 -0.45
C MET A 236 -28.23 -5.65 -0.79
N LYS A 237 -28.96 -6.05 -1.83
CA LYS A 237 -29.12 -7.45 -2.23
C LYS A 237 -27.87 -7.98 -2.89
N THR A 238 -27.31 -7.19 -3.80
CA THR A 238 -26.12 -7.61 -4.55
C THR A 238 -24.84 -7.30 -3.80
N GLY A 239 -24.85 -6.31 -2.90
CA GLY A 239 -23.65 -5.78 -2.23
C GLY A 239 -22.92 -4.70 -3.04
N PHE A 240 -23.50 -4.21 -4.13
CA PHE A 240 -22.95 -3.12 -4.94
C PHE A 240 -22.93 -1.80 -4.15
N GLY A 241 -21.86 -1.03 -4.32
CA GLY A 241 -21.68 0.28 -3.67
C GLY A 241 -20.76 1.17 -4.50
N SER A 242 -21.16 2.42 -4.65
CA SER A 242 -20.45 3.41 -5.47
C SER A 242 -20.76 4.84 -5.03
N ALA A 243 -19.93 5.80 -5.41
CA ALA A 243 -20.22 7.21 -5.25
C ALA A 243 -19.60 8.02 -6.39
N LEU A 244 -20.16 9.19 -6.66
CA LEU A 244 -19.59 10.17 -7.57
C LEU A 244 -18.95 11.27 -6.74
N PHE A 245 -17.65 11.50 -6.92
CA PHE A 245 -16.91 12.53 -6.21
C PHE A 245 -16.39 13.60 -7.16
N LYS A 246 -16.19 14.80 -6.64
CA LYS A 246 -15.49 15.89 -7.33
C LYS A 246 -14.38 16.43 -6.46
N SER A 247 -13.19 16.57 -7.04
CA SER A 247 -12.08 17.21 -6.35
C SER A 247 -12.10 18.72 -6.59
N ALA A 248 -12.19 19.50 -5.51
CA ALA A 248 -11.97 20.95 -5.55
C ALA A 248 -10.49 21.33 -5.76
N ILE A 249 -9.58 20.36 -5.66
CA ILE A 249 -8.13 20.55 -5.80
C ILE A 249 -7.72 20.65 -7.27
N ASN A 250 -8.05 19.61 -8.06
CA ASN A 250 -7.70 19.54 -9.48
C ASN A 250 -8.92 19.58 -10.44
N GLY A 251 -10.15 19.62 -9.91
CA GLY A 251 -11.38 19.69 -10.71
C GLY A 251 -11.87 18.33 -11.24
N GLU A 252 -11.15 17.24 -10.98
CA GLU A 252 -11.47 15.91 -11.50
C GLU A 252 -12.77 15.37 -10.88
N THR A 253 -13.59 14.73 -11.72
CA THR A 253 -14.78 13.99 -11.26
C THR A 253 -14.49 12.49 -11.33
N MET A 254 -14.81 11.76 -10.26
CA MET A 254 -14.44 10.36 -10.08
C MET A 254 -15.70 9.54 -9.82
N LEU A 255 -15.99 8.59 -10.71
CA LEU A 255 -16.94 7.52 -10.43
C LEU A 255 -16.20 6.40 -9.69
N THR A 256 -16.45 6.29 -8.39
CA THR A 256 -15.69 5.40 -7.52
C THR A 256 -16.53 4.21 -7.08
N TYR A 257 -16.01 3.00 -7.27
CA TYR A 257 -16.62 1.76 -6.81
C TYR A 257 -15.99 1.27 -5.51
N ARG A 258 -16.84 0.84 -4.58
CA ARG A 258 -16.43 0.28 -3.29
C ARG A 258 -16.09 -1.20 -3.41
N GLY A 259 -14.91 -1.60 -2.94
CA GLY A 259 -14.54 -3.01 -2.79
C GLY A 259 -15.23 -3.68 -1.60
N THR A 260 -14.95 -4.95 -1.35
CA THR A 260 -15.60 -5.70 -0.24
C THR A 260 -15.36 -5.01 1.11
N ASN A 261 -16.41 -4.87 1.92
CA ASN A 261 -16.37 -4.11 3.18
C ASN A 261 -16.47 -5.01 4.42
N ASN A 262 -15.44 -4.94 5.27
CA ASN A 262 -15.33 -5.65 6.53
C ASN A 262 -16.37 -5.25 7.59
N ALA A 263 -16.88 -4.01 7.58
CA ALA A 263 -17.93 -3.57 8.51
C ALA A 263 -19.30 -4.21 8.20
N VAL A 264 -19.48 -4.69 6.96
CA VAL A 264 -20.71 -5.34 6.48
C VAL A 264 -20.54 -6.86 6.42
N THR A 265 -19.33 -7.36 6.13
CA THR A 265 -19.07 -8.80 5.90
C THR A 265 -18.05 -9.44 6.84
N GLY A 266 -17.35 -8.70 7.70
CA GLY A 266 -16.28 -9.21 8.57
C GLY A 266 -14.88 -9.30 7.90
N ALA A 267 -13.83 -8.99 8.67
CA ALA A 267 -12.43 -8.91 8.19
C ALA A 267 -11.74 -10.25 7.88
N LYS A 268 -12.38 -11.39 8.18
CA LYS A 268 -11.90 -12.72 7.76
C LYS A 268 -12.58 -13.20 6.48
N ASP A 269 -13.80 -12.74 6.21
CA ASP A 269 -14.61 -13.22 5.09
C ASP A 269 -14.34 -12.43 3.80
N TRP A 270 -13.74 -11.23 3.88
CA TRP A 270 -13.50 -10.42 2.68
C TRP A 270 -12.56 -11.09 1.67
N LEU A 271 -11.53 -11.83 2.12
CA LEU A 271 -10.60 -12.50 1.22
C LEU A 271 -11.31 -13.66 0.51
N THR A 272 -12.13 -14.41 1.24
CA THR A 272 -12.96 -15.50 0.71
C THR A 272 -14.00 -14.96 -0.27
N ASN A 273 -14.73 -13.90 0.10
CA ASN A 273 -15.74 -13.25 -0.75
C ASN A 273 -15.11 -12.61 -2.00
N ALA A 274 -13.96 -11.96 -1.85
CA ALA A 274 -13.20 -11.41 -2.98
C ALA A 274 -12.74 -12.55 -3.91
N ALA A 275 -12.12 -13.61 -3.38
CA ALA A 275 -11.68 -14.76 -4.19
C ALA A 275 -12.84 -15.49 -4.89
N GLN A 276 -14.00 -15.61 -4.24
CA GLN A 276 -15.18 -16.24 -4.82
C GLN A 276 -15.86 -15.38 -5.89
N GLY A 277 -15.85 -14.05 -5.72
CA GLY A 277 -16.44 -13.09 -6.66
C GLY A 277 -15.49 -12.58 -7.75
N MET A 278 -14.18 -12.80 -7.60
CA MET A 278 -13.16 -12.39 -8.56
C MET A 278 -13.29 -13.22 -9.84
N GLY A 279 -13.68 -12.55 -10.93
CA GLY A 279 -13.71 -13.13 -12.27
C GLY A 279 -14.98 -13.92 -12.62
N LEU A 280 -15.99 -13.99 -11.75
CA LEU A 280 -17.31 -14.51 -12.09
C LEU A 280 -18.28 -13.39 -12.46
N GLU A 281 -19.19 -13.68 -13.38
CA GLU A 281 -20.34 -12.81 -13.61
C GLU A 281 -21.12 -12.63 -12.32
N SER A 282 -21.27 -11.37 -11.89
CA SER A 282 -22.12 -11.03 -10.76
C SER A 282 -23.02 -9.85 -11.10
N ALA A 283 -24.14 -9.75 -10.39
CA ALA A 283 -25.06 -8.62 -10.51
C ALA A 283 -24.33 -7.28 -10.26
N GLN A 284 -23.34 -7.24 -9.36
CA GLN A 284 -22.55 -6.03 -9.08
C GLN A 284 -21.75 -5.55 -10.31
N TYR A 285 -21.19 -6.46 -11.11
CA TYR A 285 -20.46 -6.10 -12.33
C TYR A 285 -21.39 -5.49 -13.39
N ASN A 286 -22.60 -6.04 -13.55
CA ASN A 286 -23.60 -5.48 -14.47
C ASN A 286 -24.03 -4.08 -13.99
N GLN A 287 -24.31 -3.93 -12.70
CA GLN A 287 -24.66 -2.63 -12.10
C GLN A 287 -23.55 -1.58 -12.28
N ALA A 288 -22.28 -1.96 -12.09
CA ALA A 288 -21.14 -1.09 -12.33
C ALA A 288 -21.07 -0.64 -13.79
N MET A 289 -21.19 -1.57 -14.76
CA MET A 289 -21.12 -1.25 -16.18
C MET A 289 -22.27 -0.33 -16.63
N ASP A 290 -23.49 -0.58 -16.16
CA ASP A 290 -24.66 0.23 -16.49
C ASP A 290 -24.57 1.63 -15.88
N LEU A 291 -24.13 1.72 -14.62
CA LEU A 291 -23.88 3.00 -13.96
C LEU A 291 -22.78 3.78 -14.70
N ALA A 292 -21.67 3.15 -15.08
CA ALA A 292 -20.59 3.80 -15.82
C ALA A 292 -21.10 4.42 -17.13
N LYS A 293 -21.94 3.70 -17.89
CA LYS A 293 -22.56 4.20 -19.13
C LYS A 293 -23.48 5.39 -18.86
N LEU A 294 -24.26 5.36 -17.78
CA LEU A 294 -25.14 6.46 -17.39
C LEU A 294 -24.33 7.70 -17.02
N VAL A 295 -23.34 7.55 -16.14
CA VAL A 295 -22.51 8.67 -15.67
C VAL A 295 -21.71 9.28 -16.83
N LYS A 296 -21.14 8.47 -17.74
CA LYS A 296 -20.46 8.99 -18.94
C LYS A 296 -21.33 9.91 -19.78
N ARG A 297 -22.64 9.63 -19.88
CA ARG A 297 -23.59 10.45 -20.66
C ARG A 297 -24.04 11.69 -19.91
N ALA A 298 -24.14 11.62 -18.59
CA ALA A 298 -24.74 12.65 -17.76
C ALA A 298 -23.75 13.68 -17.21
N VAL A 299 -22.46 13.33 -17.11
CA VAL A 299 -21.43 14.15 -16.45
C VAL A 299 -20.46 14.72 -17.48
N SER A 300 -20.29 16.04 -17.46
CA SER A 300 -19.33 16.78 -18.28
C SER A 300 -18.51 17.74 -17.41
N PRO A 301 -17.16 17.76 -17.52
CA PRO A 301 -16.34 16.87 -18.34
C PRO A 301 -16.46 15.40 -17.92
N PRO A 302 -16.15 14.43 -18.80
CA PRO A 302 -16.28 13.01 -18.48
C PRO A 302 -15.46 12.65 -17.22
N PRO A 303 -15.99 11.79 -16.34
CA PRO A 303 -15.27 11.40 -15.14
C PRO A 303 -14.19 10.36 -15.45
N VAL A 304 -13.29 10.17 -14.48
CA VAL A 304 -12.45 8.97 -14.39
C VAL A 304 -13.15 7.91 -13.55
N ILE A 305 -12.76 6.65 -13.73
CA ILE A 305 -13.31 5.53 -12.97
C ILE A 305 -12.28 5.04 -11.96
N VAL A 306 -12.67 4.94 -10.69
CA VAL A 306 -11.76 4.61 -9.59
C VAL A 306 -12.26 3.40 -8.81
N GLY A 307 -11.36 2.55 -8.31
CA GLY A 307 -11.77 1.46 -7.43
C GLY A 307 -10.63 0.76 -6.70
N HIS A 308 -10.95 0.22 -5.52
CA HIS A 308 -10.03 -0.52 -4.67
C HIS A 308 -10.48 -1.99 -4.52
N SER A 309 -9.55 -2.95 -4.47
CA SER A 309 -9.87 -4.37 -4.23
C SER A 309 -10.88 -4.90 -5.28
N LEU A 310 -12.00 -5.50 -4.85
CA LEU A 310 -13.14 -5.84 -5.74
C LEU A 310 -13.65 -4.63 -6.55
N GLY A 311 -13.66 -3.44 -5.95
CA GLY A 311 -14.03 -2.20 -6.61
C GLY A 311 -13.10 -1.85 -7.76
N GLY A 312 -11.84 -2.27 -7.72
CA GLY A 312 -10.90 -2.15 -8.85
C GLY A 312 -11.30 -3.04 -10.04
N GLY A 313 -11.87 -4.23 -9.77
CA GLY A 313 -12.46 -5.07 -10.81
C GLY A 313 -13.73 -4.45 -11.42
N LEU A 314 -14.62 -3.91 -10.59
CA LEU A 314 -15.80 -3.15 -11.04
C LEU A 314 -15.40 -1.92 -11.87
N ALA A 315 -14.36 -1.20 -11.44
CA ALA A 315 -13.78 -0.08 -12.17
C ALA A 315 -13.26 -0.51 -13.54
N SER A 316 -12.51 -1.63 -13.60
CA SER A 316 -11.99 -2.18 -14.85
C SER A 316 -13.11 -2.55 -15.83
N ALA A 317 -14.21 -3.14 -15.34
CA ALA A 317 -15.38 -3.43 -16.18
C ALA A 317 -16.08 -2.16 -16.67
N GLY A 318 -16.25 -1.16 -15.79
CA GLY A 318 -16.77 0.15 -16.15
C GLY A 318 -15.94 0.84 -17.24
N VAL A 319 -14.61 0.78 -17.13
CA VAL A 319 -13.67 1.27 -18.16
C VAL A 319 -13.88 0.52 -19.46
N GLY A 320 -13.96 -0.81 -19.42
CA GLY A 320 -14.15 -1.63 -20.62
C GLY A 320 -15.40 -1.29 -21.43
N VAL A 321 -16.49 -0.89 -20.77
CA VAL A 321 -17.74 -0.52 -21.47
C VAL A 321 -17.88 0.96 -21.81
N THR A 322 -17.07 1.83 -21.20
CA THR A 322 -17.15 3.27 -21.41
C THR A 322 -15.98 3.83 -22.21
N GLY A 323 -14.82 3.19 -22.17
CA GLY A 323 -13.56 3.75 -22.66
C GLY A 323 -13.05 4.95 -21.86
N LEU A 324 -13.57 5.18 -20.65
CA LEU A 324 -13.06 6.24 -19.76
C LEU A 324 -11.73 5.81 -19.11
N PRO A 325 -10.88 6.76 -18.69
CA PRO A 325 -9.67 6.44 -17.92
C PRO A 325 -10.00 5.76 -16.59
N GLY A 326 -9.20 4.75 -16.22
CA GLY A 326 -9.36 3.98 -14.99
C GLY A 326 -8.16 4.06 -14.05
N TYR A 327 -8.42 4.14 -12.75
CA TYR A 327 -7.40 4.10 -11.70
C TYR A 327 -7.78 3.10 -10.61
N THR A 328 -6.96 2.09 -10.41
CA THR A 328 -7.27 1.01 -9.46
C THR A 328 -6.20 0.81 -8.42
N PHE A 329 -6.61 0.43 -7.22
CA PHE A 329 -5.72 0.24 -6.07
C PHE A 329 -5.85 -1.16 -5.49
N ASN A 330 -4.74 -1.87 -5.30
CA ASN A 330 -4.69 -3.25 -4.81
C ASN A 330 -5.79 -4.12 -5.46
N ALA A 331 -5.91 -4.02 -6.78
CA ALA A 331 -7.13 -4.39 -7.48
C ALA A 331 -7.26 -5.88 -7.77
N ALA A 332 -8.50 -6.36 -7.75
CA ALA A 332 -8.88 -7.62 -8.34
C ALA A 332 -8.70 -7.60 -9.88
N GLY A 333 -8.37 -8.74 -10.47
CA GLY A 333 -8.34 -8.88 -11.93
C GLY A 333 -9.72 -8.95 -12.58
N LEU A 334 -9.75 -8.57 -13.87
CA LEU A 334 -10.93 -8.64 -14.71
C LEU A 334 -10.89 -9.90 -15.59
N HIS A 335 -11.99 -10.65 -15.64
CA HIS A 335 -12.12 -11.81 -16.52
C HIS A 335 -12.47 -11.40 -17.96
N THR A 336 -11.93 -12.11 -18.95
CA THR A 336 -12.08 -11.83 -20.38
C THR A 336 -13.54 -11.69 -20.83
N ASN A 337 -14.41 -12.53 -20.28
CA ASN A 337 -15.80 -12.64 -20.74
C ASN A 337 -16.74 -11.56 -20.15
N THR A 338 -16.32 -10.83 -19.11
CA THR A 338 -17.20 -9.90 -18.38
C THR A 338 -17.58 -8.69 -19.23
N VAL A 339 -16.62 -8.12 -19.96
CA VAL A 339 -16.83 -6.93 -20.82
C VAL A 339 -17.23 -7.35 -22.24
N ALA A 340 -16.65 -8.43 -22.75
CA ALA A 340 -16.92 -8.93 -24.10
C ALA A 340 -18.41 -9.27 -24.32
N ARG A 341 -19.10 -9.81 -23.31
CA ARG A 341 -20.52 -10.20 -23.43
C ARG A 341 -21.47 -9.04 -23.72
N VAL A 342 -21.13 -7.82 -23.29
CA VAL A 342 -21.96 -6.62 -23.49
C VAL A 342 -21.45 -5.75 -24.64
N GLY A 343 -20.61 -6.32 -25.52
CA GLY A 343 -20.01 -5.60 -26.64
C GLY A 343 -19.02 -4.51 -26.22
N GLY A 344 -18.45 -4.60 -25.00
CA GLY A 344 -17.43 -3.66 -24.56
C GLY A 344 -16.06 -3.94 -25.20
N ALA A 345 -15.07 -3.11 -24.86
CA ALA A 345 -13.71 -3.25 -25.37
C ALA A 345 -13.08 -4.59 -24.95
N ASP A 346 -12.18 -5.11 -25.78
CA ASP A 346 -11.35 -6.25 -25.39
C ASP A 346 -10.46 -5.91 -24.17
N LEU A 347 -9.88 -6.94 -23.54
CA LEU A 347 -9.06 -6.75 -22.35
C LEU A 347 -7.79 -5.93 -22.60
N ALA A 348 -7.18 -6.01 -23.79
CA ALA A 348 -5.95 -5.30 -24.08
C ALA A 348 -6.21 -3.79 -24.17
N LYS A 349 -7.28 -3.42 -24.87
CA LYS A 349 -7.77 -2.03 -24.96
C LYS A 349 -8.23 -1.53 -23.59
N THR A 350 -8.95 -2.35 -22.83
CA THR A 350 -9.37 -2.00 -21.47
C THR A 350 -8.16 -1.75 -20.56
N ALA A 351 -7.18 -2.65 -20.56
CA ALA A 351 -5.95 -2.49 -19.79
C ALA A 351 -5.15 -1.24 -20.21
N SER A 352 -5.11 -0.90 -21.50
CA SER A 352 -4.40 0.31 -21.96
C SER A 352 -4.92 1.62 -21.37
N LEU A 353 -6.17 1.63 -20.89
CA LEU A 353 -6.84 2.78 -20.29
C LEU A 353 -6.76 2.79 -18.75
N ILE A 354 -6.18 1.75 -18.15
CA ILE A 354 -6.14 1.59 -16.69
C ILE A 354 -4.71 1.76 -16.19
N LYS A 355 -4.55 2.60 -15.16
CA LYS A 355 -3.37 2.64 -14.31
C LYS A 355 -3.70 1.96 -13.00
N THR A 356 -2.89 0.99 -12.59
CA THR A 356 -3.12 0.25 -11.36
C THR A 356 -1.95 0.44 -10.40
N GLN A 357 -2.23 0.71 -9.12
CA GLN A 357 -1.25 0.83 -8.06
C GLN A 357 -1.45 -0.29 -7.04
N ALA A 358 -0.37 -0.98 -6.68
CA ALA A 358 -0.41 -2.09 -5.73
C ALA A 358 0.72 -1.98 -4.70
N VAL A 359 0.38 -2.17 -3.43
CA VAL A 359 1.35 -2.21 -2.32
C VAL A 359 2.14 -3.51 -2.37
N ASP A 360 3.46 -3.41 -2.27
CA ASP A 360 4.32 -4.59 -2.34
C ASP A 360 4.04 -5.61 -1.23
N GLY A 361 3.85 -6.88 -1.62
CA GLY A 361 3.51 -7.97 -0.71
C GLY A 361 2.08 -7.94 -0.15
N GLU A 362 1.15 -7.19 -0.75
CA GLU A 362 -0.28 -7.31 -0.41
C GLU A 362 -0.88 -8.61 -0.95
N VAL A 363 -1.87 -9.13 -0.23
CA VAL A 363 -2.39 -10.50 -0.41
C VAL A 363 -2.90 -10.81 -1.82
N LEU A 364 -3.54 -9.87 -2.51
CA LEU A 364 -4.07 -10.10 -3.85
C LEU A 364 -2.98 -10.12 -4.91
N THR A 365 -2.04 -9.16 -4.86
CA THR A 365 -0.88 -9.10 -5.75
C THR A 365 -0.01 -10.33 -5.56
N MET A 366 0.16 -10.81 -4.33
CA MET A 366 0.84 -12.08 -4.09
C MET A 366 0.09 -13.25 -4.73
N ALA A 367 -1.22 -13.36 -4.51
CA ALA A 367 -2.01 -14.44 -5.10
C ALA A 367 -2.02 -14.40 -6.65
N GLN A 368 -2.06 -13.21 -7.25
CA GLN A 368 -2.02 -12.98 -8.70
C GLN A 368 -0.63 -13.18 -9.32
N THR A 369 0.44 -12.87 -8.57
CA THR A 369 1.83 -12.99 -9.02
C THR A 369 2.35 -14.43 -8.89
N TYR A 370 2.02 -15.10 -7.79
CA TYR A 370 2.49 -16.45 -7.46
C TYR A 370 1.49 -17.56 -7.80
N GLY A 371 0.27 -17.24 -8.26
CA GLY A 371 -0.85 -18.17 -8.52
C GLY A 371 -0.64 -19.27 -9.56
N LYS A 372 0.57 -19.47 -10.08
CA LYS A 372 0.97 -20.64 -10.89
C LYS A 372 2.06 -21.52 -10.24
N ALA A 373 2.69 -21.04 -9.17
CA ALA A 373 3.85 -21.68 -8.53
C ALA A 373 3.65 -21.74 -7.00
N LEU A 374 2.53 -22.32 -6.55
CA LEU A 374 2.33 -22.57 -5.12
C LEU A 374 2.89 -23.94 -4.75
N ILE A 375 4.15 -23.92 -4.31
CA ILE A 375 4.73 -24.89 -3.38
C ILE A 375 3.81 -24.91 -2.13
N PRO A 376 3.40 -26.08 -1.61
CA PRO A 376 2.44 -26.24 -0.51
C PRO A 376 2.69 -25.41 0.77
N GLY A 377 3.89 -24.85 0.94
CA GLY A 377 4.29 -24.07 2.12
C GLY A 377 3.86 -22.59 2.13
N LEU A 378 3.54 -21.97 0.99
CA LEU A 378 3.18 -20.54 0.98
C LEU A 378 1.73 -20.31 1.46
N LEU A 379 0.86 -21.32 1.26
CA LEU A 379 -0.50 -21.33 1.82
C LEU A 379 -0.53 -21.81 3.28
N SER A 380 0.45 -22.57 3.76
CA SER A 380 0.55 -22.89 5.18
C SER A 380 1.01 -21.69 6.02
N GLY A 381 1.76 -20.74 5.44
CA GLY A 381 2.11 -19.47 6.12
C GLY A 381 0.97 -18.44 6.19
N ALA A 382 0.05 -18.45 5.22
CA ALA A 382 -1.19 -17.66 5.28
C ALA A 382 -2.27 -18.34 6.13
N GLY A 383 -2.28 -19.68 6.20
CA GLY A 383 -3.12 -20.48 7.08
C GLY A 383 -2.66 -20.53 8.55
N ALA A 384 -1.35 -20.43 8.82
CA ALA A 384 -0.81 -20.46 10.18
C ALA A 384 -0.96 -19.13 10.95
N LEU A 385 -1.43 -18.06 10.30
CA LEU A 385 -1.81 -16.81 10.96
C LEU A 385 -3.28 -16.79 11.43
N ILE A 386 -4.04 -17.86 11.23
CA ILE A 386 -5.39 -18.02 11.78
C ILE A 386 -5.44 -19.29 12.63
N GLY A 387 -5.12 -19.11 13.92
CA GLY A 387 -5.34 -20.13 14.96
C GLY A 387 -4.07 -20.89 15.30
N GLY A 388 -3.74 -20.88 16.60
CA GLY A 388 -2.77 -21.79 17.17
C GLY A 388 -3.14 -23.25 16.87
N THR A 389 -2.28 -24.16 17.34
CA THR A 389 -2.16 -25.60 17.04
C THR A 389 -3.40 -26.50 17.23
N ALA A 390 -4.62 -25.98 17.25
CA ALA A 390 -5.86 -26.73 17.42
C ALA A 390 -7.08 -26.14 16.66
N GLY A 391 -6.91 -25.71 15.40
CA GLY A 391 -8.00 -25.07 14.63
C GLY A 391 -8.04 -25.34 13.12
N ALA A 392 -7.45 -26.44 12.64
CA ALA A 392 -7.28 -26.71 11.20
C ALA A 392 -8.51 -27.30 10.47
N VAL A 393 -9.72 -27.21 11.04
CA VAL A 393 -10.93 -27.72 10.38
C VAL A 393 -12.03 -26.69 10.55
N LEU A 394 -12.06 -25.68 9.70
CA LEU A 394 -13.27 -24.94 9.29
C LEU A 394 -12.86 -23.94 8.19
N GLY A 395 -13.01 -24.33 6.92
CA GLY A 395 -12.90 -23.44 5.76
C GLY A 395 -12.11 -23.97 4.56
N GLY A 396 -11.42 -25.11 4.69
CA GLY A 396 -10.32 -25.48 3.78
C GLY A 396 -10.62 -26.30 2.52
N VAL A 397 -11.84 -26.78 2.26
CA VAL A 397 -11.99 -27.86 1.23
C VAL A 397 -12.62 -27.41 -0.09
N ILE A 398 -13.38 -26.30 -0.14
CA ILE A 398 -14.11 -25.91 -1.37
C ILE A 398 -13.41 -24.78 -2.15
N GLY A 399 -12.57 -23.95 -1.49
CA GLY A 399 -11.86 -22.85 -2.15
C GLY A 399 -10.53 -23.22 -2.83
N VAL A 400 -9.87 -24.30 -2.39
CA VAL A 400 -8.54 -24.69 -2.88
C VAL A 400 -8.61 -25.37 -4.24
N ALA A 401 -9.64 -26.15 -4.52
CA ALA A 401 -9.78 -26.87 -5.80
C ALA A 401 -9.94 -25.91 -7.00
N LYS A 402 -10.72 -24.83 -6.84
CA LYS A 402 -10.93 -23.83 -7.92
C LYS A 402 -9.72 -22.92 -8.14
N LEU A 403 -8.87 -22.77 -7.11
CA LEU A 403 -7.58 -22.07 -7.19
C LEU A 403 -6.53 -22.86 -7.98
N LEU A 404 -6.69 -24.19 -8.06
CA LEU A 404 -5.78 -25.11 -8.76
C LEU A 404 -6.14 -25.30 -10.24
N GLU A 405 -7.39 -25.05 -10.64
CA GLU A 405 -7.85 -25.23 -12.02
C GLU A 405 -7.77 -23.97 -12.90
N GLY A 406 -7.60 -22.78 -12.31
CA GLY A 406 -7.42 -21.53 -13.07
C GLY A 406 -6.82 -20.42 -12.20
N GLY A 407 -5.66 -19.91 -12.60
CA GLY A 407 -5.00 -18.81 -11.89
C GLY A 407 -5.88 -17.57 -11.80
N LEU A 408 -5.87 -16.88 -10.66
CA LEU A 408 -6.62 -15.63 -10.46
C LEU A 408 -6.29 -14.63 -11.57
N PRO A 409 -7.29 -13.95 -12.17
CA PRO A 409 -7.01 -12.93 -13.16
C PRO A 409 -6.16 -11.84 -12.52
N LYS A 410 -5.13 -11.38 -13.25
CA LYS A 410 -4.29 -10.26 -12.81
C LYS A 410 -5.06 -8.95 -12.91
N ALA A 411 -4.77 -8.00 -12.03
CA ALA A 411 -5.25 -6.63 -12.15
C ALA A 411 -5.02 -6.10 -13.59
N SER A 412 -6.06 -5.51 -14.18
CA SER A 412 -5.93 -4.92 -15.51
C SER A 412 -5.20 -3.58 -15.43
N GLY A 413 -4.33 -3.33 -16.39
CA GLY A 413 -3.67 -2.03 -16.55
C GLY A 413 -2.16 -2.05 -16.38
N ASP A 414 -1.58 -0.85 -16.48
CA ASP A 414 -0.17 -0.59 -16.27
C ASP A 414 0.14 -0.56 -14.76
N MET A 415 0.91 -1.54 -14.30
CA MET A 415 1.17 -1.79 -12.88
C MET A 415 2.27 -0.89 -12.32
N MET A 416 1.93 -0.12 -11.30
CA MET A 416 2.82 0.79 -10.60
C MET A 416 2.93 0.36 -9.13
N ALA A 417 4.09 -0.20 -8.75
CA ALA A 417 4.31 -0.67 -7.38
C ALA A 417 4.37 0.49 -6.38
N LEU A 418 3.81 0.27 -5.19
CA LEU A 418 3.90 1.14 -4.03
C LEU A 418 4.73 0.48 -2.92
N PRO A 419 5.56 1.24 -2.19
CA PRO A 419 6.30 0.69 -1.08
C PRO A 419 5.34 0.29 0.05
N ALA A 420 5.58 -0.87 0.66
CA ALA A 420 4.89 -1.25 1.89
C ALA A 420 5.51 -0.52 3.09
N ILE A 421 4.67 0.00 3.98
CA ILE A 421 5.09 0.74 5.18
C ILE A 421 5.09 -0.16 6.44
N GLY A 422 4.93 -1.47 6.22
CA GLY A 422 4.91 -2.50 7.25
C GLY A 422 3.60 -3.30 7.21
N GLY A 423 3.27 -3.94 8.32
CA GLY A 423 2.02 -4.70 8.46
C GLY A 423 2.01 -6.06 7.76
N SER A 424 1.00 -6.86 8.11
CA SER A 424 0.72 -8.15 7.48
C SER A 424 0.27 -7.97 6.02
N PRO A 425 0.35 -9.01 5.17
CA PRO A 425 -0.17 -8.93 3.80
C PRO A 425 -1.63 -8.49 3.67
N ILE A 426 -2.45 -8.79 4.68
CA ILE A 426 -3.85 -8.36 4.78
C ILE A 426 -3.93 -6.87 5.10
N ALA A 427 -3.08 -6.37 6.01
CA ALA A 427 -3.01 -4.94 6.30
C ALA A 427 -2.54 -4.13 5.08
N ARG A 428 -1.54 -4.64 4.35
CA ARG A 428 -1.03 -4.05 3.10
C ARG A 428 -2.06 -3.91 1.99
N HIS A 429 -3.12 -4.72 2.06
CA HIS A 429 -4.22 -4.60 1.13
C HIS A 429 -5.07 -3.35 1.37
N GLY A 430 -5.08 -2.77 2.56
CA GLY A 430 -5.92 -1.61 2.88
C GLY A 430 -5.54 -0.33 2.15
N MET A 431 -6.52 0.57 1.98
CA MET A 431 -6.31 1.88 1.36
C MET A 431 -5.41 2.80 2.19
N ASP A 432 -5.30 2.58 3.49
CA ASP A 432 -4.33 3.26 4.36
C ASP A 432 -2.89 3.00 3.89
N GLN A 433 -2.57 1.76 3.50
CA GLN A 433 -1.25 1.39 2.99
C GLN A 433 -1.01 1.92 1.58
N VAL A 434 -2.05 1.96 0.75
CA VAL A 434 -2.00 2.59 -0.58
C VAL A 434 -1.70 4.08 -0.46
N ILE A 435 -2.48 4.82 0.34
CA ILE A 435 -2.32 6.26 0.56
C ILE A 435 -0.93 6.56 1.13
N ALA A 436 -0.51 5.80 2.14
CA ALA A 436 0.79 5.98 2.76
C ALA A 436 1.93 5.66 1.76
N GLY A 437 1.78 4.64 0.92
CA GLY A 437 2.74 4.31 -0.15
C GLY A 437 2.86 5.42 -1.21
N ILE A 438 1.74 6.01 -1.62
CA ILE A 438 1.70 7.16 -2.55
C ILE A 438 2.41 8.36 -1.93
N GLU A 439 2.13 8.69 -0.67
CA GLU A 439 2.79 9.80 0.03
C GLU A 439 4.28 9.54 0.25
N SER A 440 4.67 8.30 0.51
CA SER A 440 6.07 7.89 0.63
C SER A 440 6.83 8.13 -0.68
N GLN A 441 6.29 7.69 -1.82
CA GLN A 441 6.90 7.96 -3.13
C GLN A 441 6.94 9.45 -3.46
N LYS A 442 5.87 10.21 -3.18
CA LYS A 442 5.88 11.67 -3.37
C LYS A 442 7.00 12.32 -2.56
N LYS A 443 7.18 11.91 -1.30
CA LYS A 443 8.25 12.43 -0.43
C LYS A 443 9.63 12.10 -0.99
N GLU A 444 9.83 10.86 -1.44
CA GLU A 444 11.09 10.43 -2.08
C GLU A 444 11.38 11.23 -3.35
N ASP A 445 10.40 11.39 -4.24
CA ASP A 445 10.56 12.11 -5.50
C ASP A 445 10.82 13.60 -5.29
N ILE A 446 10.09 14.24 -4.38
CA ILE A 446 10.34 15.63 -3.99
C ILE A 446 11.77 15.75 -3.43
N GLY A 447 12.19 14.84 -2.56
CA GLY A 447 13.54 14.83 -2.00
C GLY A 447 14.60 14.69 -3.08
N LYS A 448 14.44 13.74 -4.01
CA LYS A 448 15.38 13.51 -5.11
C LYS A 448 15.50 14.74 -6.01
N ILE A 449 14.36 15.28 -6.44
CA ILE A 449 14.31 16.45 -7.33
C ILE A 449 14.94 17.68 -6.65
N THR A 450 14.57 17.95 -5.41
CA THR A 450 15.05 19.13 -4.68
C THR A 450 16.54 19.04 -4.32
N ASN A 451 17.07 17.85 -4.03
CA ASN A 451 18.51 17.66 -3.81
C ASN A 451 19.32 17.90 -5.09
N THR A 452 18.86 17.39 -6.24
CA THR A 452 19.51 17.66 -7.53
C THR A 452 19.48 19.15 -7.89
N PHE A 453 18.39 19.86 -7.63
CA PHE A 453 18.36 21.32 -7.81
C PHE A 453 19.34 22.08 -6.91
N ARG A 454 19.70 21.51 -5.76
CA ARG A 454 20.70 22.07 -4.84
C ARG A 454 22.14 21.70 -5.21
N GLY A 455 22.35 20.79 -6.17
CA GLY A 455 23.67 20.24 -6.48
C GLY A 455 24.24 19.35 -5.38
N ILE A 456 23.36 18.71 -4.58
CA ILE A 456 23.71 17.82 -3.46
C ILE A 456 23.59 16.36 -3.87
#